data_AF-A0A367QC31-F1
#
_entry.id   AF-A0A367QC31-F1
#
_cell.length_a   1.000
_cell.length_b   1.000
_cell.length_c   1.000
_cell.angle_alpha   90.00
_cell.angle_beta   90.00
_cell.angle_gamma   90.00
#
_symmetry.space_group_name_H-M   'P 1'
#
loop_
_entity.id
_entity.type
_entity.pdbx_description
1 polymer ?
#
loop_
_entity_poly.entity_id
_entity_poly.type
_entity_poly.pdbx_seq_one_letter_code
_entity_poly.pdbx_strand_id
1 'polypeptide(L)' 'MNPVFTELSSLSRAEKLQLVEDLWDEIAATPAALPVLDWQKQELARRKAEYLQNPSIASSWEDVKARISQRHG' A
#
# COMPACT_ATOMS: atom_id res chain seq x y z
N MET A 1 3.03 3.09 -30.04
CA MET A 1 3.67 2.69 -28.76
C MET A 1 3.99 3.97 -28.01
N ASN A 2 3.71 4.06 -26.71
CA ASN A 2 4.11 5.23 -25.93
C ASN A 2 5.65 5.17 -25.75
N PRO A 3 6.41 6.16 -26.26
CA PRO A 3 7.87 6.10 -26.33
C PRO A 3 8.53 5.89 -24.96
N VAL A 4 7.90 6.38 -23.88
CA VAL A 4 8.35 6.17 -22.50
C VAL A 4 8.42 4.69 -22.14
N PHE A 5 7.44 3.88 -22.55
CA PHE A 5 7.44 2.45 -22.23
C PHE A 5 8.56 1.69 -22.94
N THR A 6 8.99 2.17 -24.12
CA THR A 6 10.14 1.58 -24.83
C THR A 6 11.44 1.85 -24.07
N GLU A 7 11.64 3.06 -23.55
CA GLU A 7 12.80 3.41 -22.72
C GLU A 7 12.80 2.62 -21.40
N LEU A 8 11.66 2.57 -20.70
CA LEU A 8 11.49 1.78 -19.47
C LEU A 8 11.79 0.30 -19.69
N SER A 9 11.50 -0.24 -20.88
CA SER A 9 11.75 -1.65 -21.20
C SER A 9 13.24 -1.97 -21.20
N SER A 10 14.10 -1.01 -21.57
CA SER A 10 15.56 -1.17 -21.64
C SER A 10 16.27 -1.18 -20.27
N LEU A 11 15.60 -0.69 -19.23
CA LEU A 11 16.12 -0.70 -17.86
C LEU A 11 16.29 -2.13 -17.34
N SER A 12 17.36 -2.36 -16.58
CA SER A 12 17.53 -3.58 -15.78
C SER A 12 16.43 -3.69 -14.72
N ARG A 13 16.28 -4.88 -14.13
CA ARG A 13 15.31 -5.09 -13.05
C ARG A 13 15.57 -4.18 -11.84
N ALA A 14 16.84 -3.95 -11.50
CA ALA A 14 17.21 -3.10 -10.37
C ALA A 14 16.82 -1.63 -10.64
N GLU A 15 17.14 -1.11 -11.83
CA GLU A 15 16.77 0.25 -12.23
C GLU A 15 15.25 0.45 -12.31
N LYS A 16 14.51 -0.55 -12.78
CA LYS A 16 13.03 -0.53 -12.76
C LYS A 16 12.49 -0.43 -11.33
N LEU A 17 13.06 -1.18 -10.39
CA LEU A 17 12.64 -1.14 -9.00
C LEU A 17 12.98 0.19 -8.34
N GLN A 18 14.18 0.73 -8.58
CA GLN A 18 14.58 2.04 -8.09
C GLN A 18 13.66 3.14 -8.62
N LEU A 19 13.35 3.12 -9.92
CA LEU A 19 12.44 4.10 -10.51
C LEU A 19 11.03 4.01 -9.93
N VAL A 20 10.54 2.80 -9.63
CA VAL A 20 9.23 2.64 -8.95
C VAL A 20 9.28 3.24 -7.55
N GLU A 21 10.36 3.06 -6.81
CA GLU A 21 10.57 3.65 -5.48
C GLU A 21 10.63 5.18 -5.56
N ASP A 22 11.47 5.73 -6.44
CA ASP A 22 11.63 7.18 -6.61
C ASP A 22 10.32 7.86 -6.99
N LEU A 23 9.55 7.27 -7.92
CA LEU A 23 8.22 7.77 -8.29
C LEU A 23 7.23 7.67 -7.15
N TRP A 24 7.30 6.61 -6.34
CA TRP A 24 6.43 6.45 -5.18
C TRP A 24 6.73 7.50 -4.10
N ASP A 25 8.01 7.79 -3.85
CA ASP A 25 8.46 8.85 -2.95
C ASP A 25 8.01 10.23 -3.44
N GLU A 26 8.10 10.51 -4.74
CA GLU A 26 7.60 11.76 -5.33
C GLU A 26 6.08 11.94 -5.13
N ILE A 27 5.31 10.88 -5.40
CA ILE A 27 3.85 10.88 -5.18
C ILE A 27 3.55 11.10 -3.69
N ALA A 28 4.28 10.44 -2.79
CA ALA A 28 4.08 10.58 -1.35
C ALA A 28 4.50 11.96 -0.83
N ALA A 29 5.52 12.59 -1.41
CA ALA A 29 6.02 13.91 -1.04
C ALA A 29 4.99 15.02 -1.31
N THR A 30 4.10 14.82 -2.29
CA THR A 30 2.97 15.72 -2.55
C THR A 30 1.69 15.03 -2.13
N PRO A 31 1.24 15.15 -0.86
CA PRO A 31 -0.04 14.60 -0.45
C PRO A 31 -1.13 15.27 -1.28
N ALA A 32 -1.58 14.56 -2.31
CA ALA A 32 -2.72 14.97 -3.09
C ALA A 32 -3.88 15.17 -2.11
N ALA A 33 -4.64 16.25 -2.27
CA ALA A 33 -5.87 16.48 -1.53
C ALA A 33 -6.96 15.52 -2.02
N LEU A 34 -6.69 14.21 -1.96
CA LEU A 34 -7.66 13.18 -2.21
C LEU A 34 -8.69 13.28 -1.08
N PRO A 35 -9.95 13.59 -1.40
CA PRO A 35 -10.95 13.69 -0.37
C PRO A 35 -11.15 12.31 0.26
N VAL A 36 -11.12 12.26 1.59
CA VAL A 36 -11.59 11.07 2.31
C VAL A 36 -13.11 11.04 2.16
N LEU A 37 -13.58 10.10 1.33
CA LEU A 37 -15.00 9.95 1.03
C LEU A 37 -15.74 9.46 2.29
N ASP A 38 -16.98 9.88 2.46
CA ASP A 38 -17.73 9.57 3.68
C ASP A 38 -17.96 8.06 3.87
N TRP A 39 -18.09 7.31 2.79
CA TRP A 39 -18.18 5.85 2.87
C TRP A 39 -16.92 5.21 3.47
N GLN A 40 -15.74 5.79 3.27
CA GLN A 40 -14.49 5.29 3.85
C GLN A 40 -14.49 5.51 5.37
N LYS A 41 -14.96 6.68 5.83
CA LYS A 41 -15.12 6.98 7.26
C LYS A 41 -16.14 6.06 7.91
N GLN A 42 -17.26 5.82 7.23
CA GLN A 42 -18.31 4.90 7.69
C GLN A 42 -17.78 3.47 7.82
N GLU A 43 -17.02 2.99 6.83
CA GLU A 43 -16.44 1.65 6.87
C GLU A 43 -15.38 1.52 7.99
N LEU A 44 -14.55 2.55 8.21
CA LEU A 44 -13.62 2.57 9.33
C LEU A 44 -14.35 2.51 10.68
N ALA A 45 -15.42 3.28 10.84
CA ALA A 45 -16.24 3.26 12.06
C ALA A 45 -16.89 1.88 12.29
N ARG A 46 -17.43 1.28 11.23
CA ARG A 46 -18.04 -0.06 11.26
C ARG A 46 -17.03 -1.12 11.71
N ARG A 47 -15.85 -1.18 11.08
CA ARG A 47 -14.79 -2.14 11.43
C ARG A 47 -14.26 -1.94 12.85
N LYS A 48 -14.13 -0.69 13.29
CA LYS A 48 -13.71 -0.38 14.66
C LYS A 48 -14.73 -0.89 15.69
N ALA A 49 -16.02 -0.69 15.45
CA ALA A 49 -17.07 -1.19 16.33
C ALA A 49 -17.07 -2.73 16.41
N GLU A 50 -16.90 -3.39 15.26
CA GLU A 50 -16.78 -4.85 15.17
C GLU A 50 -15.59 -5.37 15.98
N TYR A 51 -14.42 -4.73 15.85
CA TYR A 51 -13.21 -5.09 16.59
C TYR A 51 -13.37 -4.90 18.11
N LEU A 52 -14.02 -3.82 18.55
CA LEU A 52 -14.27 -3.58 19.97
C LEU A 52 -15.18 -4.63 20.60
N GLN A 53 -16.12 -5.18 19.82
CA GLN A 53 -17.00 -6.26 20.28
C GLN A 53 -16.32 -7.62 20.25
N ASN A 54 -15.44 -7.86 19.27
CA ASN A 54 -14.70 -9.09 19.13
C ASN A 54 -13.25 -8.84 18.70
N PRO A 55 -12.31 -8.66 19.65
CA PRO A 55 -10.91 -8.38 19.33
C PRO A 55 -10.22 -9.45 18.49
N SER A 56 -10.73 -10.70 18.50
CA SER A 56 -10.14 -11.81 17.76
C SER A 56 -10.26 -11.71 16.23
N ILE A 57 -11.11 -10.80 15.71
CA ILE A 57 -11.27 -10.60 14.26
C ILE A 57 -10.11 -9.81 13.63
N ALA A 58 -9.24 -9.21 14.46
CA ALA A 58 -8.09 -8.46 14.00
C ALA A 58 -6.79 -9.16 14.42
N SER A 59 -5.72 -8.87 13.70
CA SER A 59 -4.36 -9.26 14.09
C SER A 59 -3.55 -8.01 14.39
N SER A 60 -2.60 -8.12 15.31
CA SER A 60 -1.59 -7.09 15.45
C SER A 60 -0.77 -6.96 14.16
N TRP A 61 -0.14 -5.81 13.97
CA TRP A 61 0.74 -5.61 12.83
C TRP A 61 1.95 -6.57 12.87
N GLU A 62 2.43 -6.87 14.07
CA GLU A 62 3.49 -7.83 14.37
C GLU A 62 3.10 -9.23 13.89
N ASP A 63 1.90 -9.69 14.21
CA ASP A 63 1.40 -11.01 13.79
C ASP A 63 1.24 -11.09 12.27
N VAL A 64 0.74 -10.01 11.65
CA VAL A 64 0.60 -9.94 10.18
C VAL A 64 1.97 -10.03 9.52
N LYS A 65 2.94 -9.22 9.97
CA LYS A 65 4.32 -9.25 9.46
C LYS A 65 4.93 -10.65 9.61
N ALA A 66 4.82 -11.25 10.79
CA ALA A 66 5.35 -12.59 11.05
C ALA A 66 4.77 -13.63 10.08
N ARG A 67 3.44 -13.61 9.85
CA ARG A 67 2.80 -14.52 8.88
C ARG A 67 3.27 -14.30 7.44
N ILE A 68 3.44 -13.05 7.00
CA ILE A 68 3.90 -12.73 5.64
C ILE A 68 5.35 -13.20 5.46
N SER A 69 6.23 -12.87 6.41
CA SER A 69 7.64 -13.26 6.36
C SER A 69 7.82 -14.78 6.40
N GLN A 70 7.02 -15.52 7.17
CA GLN A 70 7.06 -16.99 7.18
C GLN A 70 6.60 -17.64 5.87
N ARG A 71 5.80 -16.94 5.06
CA ARG A 71 5.27 -17.46 3.78
C ARG A 71 6.25 -17.29 2.61
N HIS A 72 7.23 -16.40 2.75
CA HIS A 72 8.15 -16.01 1.70
C HIS A 72 9.62 -16.01 2.14
N GLY A 73 9.90 -16.54 3.34
CA GLY A 73 11.25 -16.77 3.88
C GLY A 73 11.78 -18.15 3.54
#